data_AF-A0A2D4GN33-F1
#
_entry.id   AF-A0A2D4GN33-F1
#
_cell.length_a   1.000
_cell.length_b   1.000
_cell.length_c   1.000
_cell.angle_alpha   90.00
_cell.angle_beta   90.00
_cell.angle_gamma   90.00
#
_symmetry.space_group_name_H-M   'P 1'
#
loop_
_entity.id
_entity.type
_entity.pdbx_description
1 polymer ?
#
loop_
_entity_poly.entity_id
_entity_poly.type
_entity_poly.pdbx_seq_one_letter_code
_entity_poly.pdbx_strand_id
1 'polypeptide(L)'
;FYSNPFAISSYGFSSPSFFFLLGEEIQQLCIELAVTQAQSSQNAAVILGMWVAPPLVYSLSIQAKRYLFSSLPLWMKYVAEDKQQIFTEVFMVQHFETKKQSKNQDLCWNILQGLSQAMKSPSPTQHSWSCFCKAAEKIFELLPDEIWQDDIKMYILAAKCLSEMVDIEIERITAVSKNNLEKVAFVRVYLVSQGRFPLLRWNDVISVAAGCQQKETIVWMLLHSFYHARILSHENTAVLKRMEWLLEFMGYIKKVSLNTASMQNISPQEAVSFLLWIFAACVVAWADHALPMLLGLSADCSAWQCETIDRVFARGLGKRPVDTLAVKEIFTLLPGSLQILLTKEPWKEQTPKFIDWLFSLMENANEMLTQSSRELLKASLLALRSLPEFKKKAIWTKAYGW
;
A
#
# COMPACT_ATOMS: atom_id res chain seq x y z
N PHE A 1 17.15 59.79 6.26
CA PHE A 1 15.76 60.26 6.22
C PHE A 1 15.08 59.63 5.02
N TYR A 2 14.17 58.70 5.32
CA TYR A 2 13.20 57.99 4.50
C TYR A 2 13.11 58.32 2.99
N SER A 3 13.43 57.33 2.15
CA SER A 3 12.78 57.17 0.84
C SER A 3 12.41 55.69 0.72
N ASN A 4 11.10 55.48 0.74
CA ASN A 4 10.40 54.23 0.90
C ASN A 4 10.58 53.33 -0.34
N PRO A 5 11.14 52.10 -0.25
CA PRO A 5 11.19 51.20 -1.39
C PRO A 5 9.81 50.57 -1.73
N PHE A 6 8.77 50.84 -0.93
CA PHE A 6 7.41 50.31 -1.15
C PHE A 6 6.54 51.14 -2.11
N ALA A 7 7.13 52.03 -2.92
CA ALA A 7 6.41 52.75 -3.97
C ALA A 7 6.60 52.10 -5.36
N ILE A 8 6.58 50.77 -5.44
CA ILE A 8 6.30 50.10 -6.72
C ILE A 8 4.78 50.02 -6.81
N SER A 9 4.22 50.73 -7.79
CA SER A 9 2.78 50.87 -7.96
C SER A 9 2.09 49.52 -7.94
N SER A 10 0.96 49.46 -7.23
CA SER A 10 0.00 48.35 -7.17
C SER A 10 -0.57 47.89 -8.53
N TYR A 11 -0.13 48.52 -9.62
CA TYR A 11 -0.51 48.25 -11.00
C TYR A 11 0.53 47.45 -11.80
N GLY A 12 1.79 47.34 -11.33
CA GLY A 12 2.85 46.59 -12.02
C GLY A 12 2.80 45.08 -11.78
N PHE A 13 2.54 44.68 -10.53
CA PHE A 13 2.44 43.26 -10.13
C PHE A 13 1.18 42.56 -10.62
N SER A 14 0.16 43.31 -11.02
CA SER A 14 -1.13 42.82 -11.51
C SER A 14 -1.09 42.44 -13.00
N SER A 15 0.02 42.68 -13.70
CA SER A 15 0.24 42.25 -15.08
C SER A 15 0.94 40.88 -15.11
N PRO A 16 0.29 39.83 -15.67
CA PRO A 16 0.91 38.51 -15.92
C PRO A 16 2.24 38.57 -16.67
N SER A 17 2.45 39.61 -17.46
CA SER A 17 3.64 39.80 -18.30
C SER A 17 4.86 40.26 -17.50
N PHE A 18 4.66 41.01 -16.42
CA PHE A 18 5.74 41.44 -15.53
C PHE A 18 6.37 40.27 -14.77
N PHE A 19 5.58 39.24 -14.45
CA PHE A 19 6.05 38.07 -13.72
C PHE A 19 7.13 37.28 -14.48
N PHE A 20 7.06 37.23 -15.81
CA PHE A 20 8.10 36.62 -16.66
C PHE A 20 9.45 37.33 -16.60
N LEU A 21 9.47 38.62 -16.23
CA LEU A 21 10.68 39.45 -16.19
C LEU A 21 11.36 39.43 -14.82
N LEU A 22 10.74 38.80 -13.82
CA LEU A 22 11.28 38.68 -12.46
C LEU A 22 12.29 37.52 -12.39
N GLY A 23 13.39 37.72 -11.67
CA GLY A 23 14.34 36.65 -11.35
C GLY A 23 13.71 35.54 -10.50
N GLU A 24 14.27 34.33 -10.52
CA GLU A 24 13.70 33.13 -9.88
C GLU A 24 13.41 33.34 -8.38
N GLU A 25 14.29 34.02 -7.65
CA GLU A 25 14.12 34.32 -6.22
C GLU A 25 12.93 35.24 -5.96
N ILE A 26 12.75 36.26 -6.80
CA ILE A 26 11.63 37.20 -6.67
C ILE A 26 10.33 36.49 -7.02
N GLN A 27 10.32 35.66 -8.06
CA GLN A 27 9.16 34.83 -8.39
C GLN A 27 8.75 33.93 -7.22
N GLN A 28 9.72 33.27 -6.58
CA GLN A 28 9.46 32.43 -5.41
C GLN A 28 8.83 33.23 -4.27
N LEU A 29 9.43 34.35 -3.87
CA LEU A 29 8.90 35.20 -2.78
C LEU A 29 7.50 35.72 -3.08
N CYS A 30 7.21 36.06 -4.34
CA CYS A 30 5.87 36.49 -4.75
C CYS A 30 4.83 35.38 -4.59
N ILE A 31 5.18 34.14 -4.96
CA ILE A 31 4.33 32.97 -4.77
C ILE A 31 4.11 32.70 -3.28
N GLU A 32 5.17 32.70 -2.47
CA GLU A 32 5.08 32.47 -1.02
C GLU A 32 4.17 33.49 -0.35
N LEU A 33 4.31 34.77 -0.71
CA LEU A 33 3.46 35.84 -0.22
C LEU A 33 2.00 35.65 -0.65
N ALA A 34 1.75 35.36 -1.93
CA ALA A 34 0.40 35.18 -2.45
C ALA A 34 -0.31 33.98 -1.79
N VAL A 35 0.39 32.86 -1.60
CA VAL A 35 -0.14 31.69 -0.87
C VAL A 35 -0.47 32.04 0.58
N THR A 36 0.42 32.75 1.27
CA THR A 36 0.21 33.13 2.68
C THR A 36 -0.96 34.10 2.85
N GLN A 37 -1.19 34.97 1.86
CA GLN A 37 -2.24 36.01 1.89
C GLN A 37 -3.54 35.57 1.21
N ALA A 38 -3.61 34.40 0.58
CA ALA A 38 -4.78 33.94 -0.17
C ALA A 38 -6.06 33.89 0.69
N GLN A 39 -5.91 33.60 1.99
CA GLN A 39 -7.03 33.56 2.93
C GLN A 39 -7.56 34.96 3.31
N SER A 40 -6.68 35.93 3.50
CA SER A 40 -6.99 37.26 4.02
C SER A 40 -7.21 38.30 2.92
N SER A 41 -6.80 38.03 1.68
CA SER A 41 -6.81 38.97 0.57
C SER A 41 -7.36 38.35 -0.71
N GLN A 42 -8.53 38.82 -1.14
CA GLN A 42 -9.14 38.41 -2.41
C GLN A 42 -8.23 38.73 -3.61
N ASN A 43 -7.49 39.83 -3.56
CA ASN A 43 -6.55 40.19 -4.61
C ASN A 43 -5.39 39.18 -4.70
N ALA A 44 -4.88 38.71 -3.56
CA ALA A 44 -3.84 37.67 -3.54
C ALA A 44 -4.37 36.35 -4.12
N ALA A 45 -5.61 35.97 -3.78
CA ALA A 45 -6.25 34.78 -4.33
C ALA A 45 -6.48 34.86 -5.86
N VAL A 46 -6.90 36.02 -6.37
CA VAL A 46 -7.07 36.27 -7.82
C VAL A 46 -5.72 36.20 -8.55
N ILE A 47 -4.69 36.88 -8.03
CA ILE A 47 -3.35 36.86 -8.62
C ILE A 47 -2.78 35.43 -8.64
N LEU A 48 -2.93 34.70 -7.53
CA LEU A 48 -2.52 33.30 -7.47
C LEU A 48 -3.26 32.45 -8.50
N GLY A 49 -4.57 32.64 -8.64
CA GLY A 49 -5.40 31.99 -9.65
C GLY A 49 -4.93 32.23 -11.09
N MET A 50 -4.39 33.42 -11.38
CA MET A 50 -3.78 33.71 -12.68
C MET A 50 -2.45 32.96 -12.86
N TRP A 51 -1.59 32.95 -11.84
CA TRP A 51 -0.27 32.30 -11.91
C TRP A 51 -0.30 30.77 -11.98
N VAL A 52 -1.31 30.15 -11.36
CA VAL A 52 -1.51 28.68 -11.44
C VAL A 52 -2.17 28.24 -12.75
N ALA A 53 -2.58 29.17 -13.60
CA ALA A 53 -3.14 28.88 -14.92
C ALA A 53 -2.04 28.83 -16.01
N PRO A 54 -2.19 28.00 -17.06
CA PRO A 54 -1.38 28.10 -18.26
C PRO A 54 -1.47 29.48 -18.93
N PRO A 55 -0.38 30.02 -19.52
CA PRO A 55 0.97 29.44 -19.60
C PRO A 55 1.87 29.75 -18.38
N LEU A 56 1.46 30.64 -17.47
CA LEU A 56 2.31 31.17 -16.40
C LEU A 56 2.85 30.09 -15.46
N VAL A 57 2.02 29.11 -15.15
CA VAL A 57 2.42 27.99 -14.29
C VAL A 57 3.59 27.19 -14.87
N TYR A 58 3.74 27.16 -16.20
CA TYR A 58 4.84 26.47 -16.86
C TYR A 58 6.16 27.23 -16.78
N SER A 59 6.11 28.56 -16.76
CA SER A 59 7.30 29.41 -16.66
C SER A 59 7.86 29.56 -15.25
N LEU A 60 7.14 29.08 -14.23
CA LEU A 60 7.64 29.10 -12.85
C LEU A 60 8.93 28.29 -12.69
N SER A 61 9.83 28.81 -11.85
CA SER A 61 11.01 28.07 -11.40
C SER A 61 10.62 26.75 -10.72
N ILE A 62 11.54 25.79 -10.69
CA ILE A 62 11.30 24.49 -10.05
C ILE A 62 11.01 24.68 -8.55
N GLN A 63 11.69 25.63 -7.89
CA GLN A 63 11.47 25.94 -6.47
C GLN A 63 10.07 26.50 -6.22
N ALA A 64 9.61 27.43 -7.06
CA ALA A 64 8.25 27.98 -6.98
C ALA A 64 7.18 26.89 -7.20
N LYS A 65 7.37 26.00 -8.18
CA LYS A 65 6.48 24.84 -8.42
C LYS A 65 6.44 23.91 -7.22
N ARG A 66 7.61 23.58 -6.65
CA ARG A 66 7.71 22.75 -5.42
C ARG A 66 6.89 23.35 -4.29
N TYR A 67 7.06 24.64 -4.03
CA TYR A 67 6.32 25.33 -2.98
C TYR A 67 4.81 25.28 -3.25
N LEU A 68 4.35 25.62 -4.47
CA LEU A 68 2.93 25.56 -4.83
C LEU A 68 2.30 24.20 -4.57
N PHE A 69 3.00 23.11 -4.92
CA PHE A 69 2.54 21.76 -4.69
C PHE A 69 2.48 21.43 -3.20
N SER A 70 3.56 21.66 -2.45
CA SER A 70 3.59 21.38 -1.01
C SER A 70 2.63 22.24 -0.20
N SER A 71 2.30 23.45 -0.67
CA SER A 71 1.39 24.38 0.00
C SER A 71 -0.06 24.28 -0.49
N LEU A 72 -0.40 23.29 -1.33
CA LEU A 72 -1.75 23.11 -1.90
C LEU A 72 -2.91 23.27 -0.88
N PRO A 73 -2.84 22.72 0.35
CA PRO A 73 -3.94 22.85 1.32
C PRO A 73 -4.24 24.29 1.73
N LEU A 74 -3.24 25.17 1.64
CA LEU A 74 -3.31 26.54 2.18
C LEU A 74 -4.06 27.49 1.26
N TRP A 75 -3.95 27.31 -0.06
CA TRP A 75 -4.39 28.31 -1.01
C TRP A 75 -5.52 27.84 -1.94
N MET A 76 -5.63 26.53 -2.20
CA MET A 76 -6.45 26.02 -3.29
C MET A 76 -7.91 26.46 -3.18
N LYS A 77 -8.51 26.38 -1.99
CA LYS A 77 -9.92 26.73 -1.73
C LYS A 77 -10.27 28.20 -1.96
N TYR A 78 -9.28 29.09 -2.10
CA TYR A 78 -9.47 30.52 -2.32
C TYR A 78 -9.41 30.90 -3.80
N VAL A 79 -8.91 30.02 -4.67
CA VAL A 79 -8.80 30.23 -6.11
C VAL A 79 -10.11 29.80 -6.82
N ALA A 80 -10.43 30.43 -7.96
CA ALA A 80 -11.61 30.11 -8.75
C ALA A 80 -11.64 28.64 -9.22
N GLU A 81 -12.84 28.05 -9.27
CA GLU A 81 -13.07 26.62 -9.57
C GLU A 81 -12.49 26.18 -10.93
N ASP A 82 -12.62 26.99 -11.97
CA ASP A 82 -12.06 26.69 -13.29
C ASP A 82 -10.53 26.58 -13.25
N LYS A 83 -9.87 27.43 -12.46
CA LYS A 83 -8.40 27.42 -12.29
C LYS A 83 -7.95 26.27 -11.42
N GLN A 84 -8.70 25.96 -10.36
CA GLN A 84 -8.49 24.78 -9.53
C GLN A 84 -8.45 23.51 -10.40
N GLN A 85 -9.50 23.32 -11.21
CA GLN A 85 -9.65 22.14 -12.04
C GLN A 85 -8.49 21.99 -13.04
N ILE A 86 -8.14 23.06 -13.75
CA ILE A 86 -7.02 23.05 -14.72
C ILE A 86 -5.70 22.74 -14.00
N PHE A 87 -5.46 23.34 -12.84
CA PHE A 87 -4.23 23.12 -12.09
C PHE A 87 -4.09 21.66 -11.63
N THR A 88 -5.12 21.08 -11.01
CA THR A 88 -5.05 19.71 -10.49
C THR A 88 -5.19 18.66 -11.57
N GLU A 89 -6.21 18.75 -12.43
CA GLU A 89 -6.53 17.66 -13.35
C GLU A 89 -5.67 17.67 -14.61
N VAL A 90 -5.06 18.81 -14.97
CA VAL A 90 -4.20 18.93 -16.15
C VAL A 90 -2.75 19.17 -15.74
N PHE A 91 -2.47 20.27 -15.04
CA PHE A 91 -1.08 20.70 -14.79
C PHE A 91 -0.31 19.78 -13.84
N MET A 92 -0.94 19.25 -12.79
CA MET A 92 -0.29 18.30 -11.87
C MET A 92 -0.17 16.91 -12.51
N VAL A 93 -1.24 16.42 -13.15
CA VAL A 93 -1.30 15.07 -13.75
C VAL A 93 -0.24 14.88 -14.85
N GLN A 94 -0.01 15.88 -15.70
CA GLN A 94 0.99 15.78 -16.79
C GLN A 94 2.43 15.53 -16.32
N HIS A 95 2.74 15.76 -15.03
CA HIS A 95 4.07 15.44 -14.49
C HIS A 95 4.31 13.93 -14.39
N PHE A 96 3.24 13.12 -14.41
CA PHE A 96 3.26 11.67 -14.32
C PHE A 96 3.20 10.97 -15.69
N GLU A 97 3.12 11.71 -16.79
CA GLU A 97 3.16 11.13 -18.13
C GLU A 97 4.56 10.54 -18.43
N THR A 98 4.59 9.33 -18.99
CA THR A 98 5.76 8.42 -19.13
C THR A 98 7.03 9.03 -19.70
N LYS A 99 6.96 10.13 -20.46
CA LYS A 99 8.14 10.83 -21.02
C LYS A 99 8.82 11.81 -20.04
N LYS A 100 8.16 12.19 -18.93
CA LYS A 100 8.62 13.22 -17.98
C LYS A 100 9.00 12.67 -16.60
N GLN A 101 8.61 11.43 -16.27
CA GLN A 101 8.75 10.85 -14.93
C GLN A 101 10.21 10.73 -14.45
N SER A 102 11.14 10.36 -15.34
CA SER A 102 12.57 10.18 -14.98
C SER A 102 13.33 11.48 -14.71
N LYS A 103 12.83 12.63 -15.16
CA LYS A 103 13.49 13.94 -14.98
C LYS A 103 12.95 14.76 -13.81
N ASN A 104 11.79 14.39 -13.24
CA ASN A 104 11.04 15.22 -12.29
C ASN A 104 10.49 14.46 -11.07
N GLN A 105 11.15 13.39 -10.62
CA GLN A 105 10.69 12.58 -9.46
C GLN A 105 10.39 13.43 -8.21
N ASP A 106 11.22 14.44 -7.93
CA ASP A 106 11.00 15.37 -6.81
C ASP A 106 9.67 16.12 -6.92
N LEU A 107 9.31 16.61 -8.11
CA LEU A 107 8.04 17.33 -8.31
C LEU A 107 6.85 16.39 -8.14
N CYS A 108 6.94 15.15 -8.66
CA CYS A 108 5.91 14.13 -8.47
C CYS A 108 5.67 13.84 -6.97
N TRP A 109 6.74 13.75 -6.17
CA TRP A 109 6.59 13.59 -4.72
C TRP A 109 5.89 14.78 -4.06
N ASN A 110 6.29 16.01 -4.41
CA ASN A 110 5.67 17.20 -3.84
C ASN A 110 4.18 17.31 -4.24
N ILE A 111 3.83 16.91 -5.47
CA ILE A 111 2.44 16.85 -5.94
C ILE A 111 1.60 15.90 -5.08
N LEU A 112 2.03 14.64 -4.94
CA LEU A 112 1.27 13.64 -4.17
C LEU A 112 1.24 13.99 -2.67
N GLN A 113 2.32 14.56 -2.13
CA GLN A 113 2.35 15.04 -0.76
C GLN A 113 1.35 16.18 -0.53
N GLY A 114 1.34 17.17 -1.42
CA GLY A 114 0.38 18.27 -1.40
C GLY A 114 -1.07 17.81 -1.51
N LEU A 115 -1.36 16.89 -2.44
CA LEU A 115 -2.68 16.28 -2.58
C LEU A 115 -3.12 15.56 -1.31
N SER A 116 -2.26 14.68 -0.76
CA SER A 116 -2.57 13.96 0.47
C SER A 116 -2.88 14.90 1.63
N GLN A 117 -2.10 15.98 1.80
CA GLN A 117 -2.35 16.97 2.83
C GLN A 117 -3.65 17.76 2.58
N ALA A 118 -3.95 18.09 1.33
CA ALA A 118 -5.13 18.85 0.97
C ALA A 118 -6.41 18.03 1.16
N MET A 119 -6.35 16.74 0.85
CA MET A 119 -7.44 15.79 1.07
C MET A 119 -7.69 15.53 2.56
N LYS A 120 -6.63 15.49 3.37
CA LYS A 120 -6.75 15.34 4.83
C LYS A 120 -7.24 16.60 5.55
N SER A 121 -7.20 17.76 4.90
CA SER A 121 -7.63 19.02 5.51
C SER A 121 -9.10 18.94 5.93
N PRO A 122 -9.47 19.44 7.12
CA PRO A 122 -10.88 19.55 7.49
C PRO A 122 -11.59 20.46 6.48
N SER A 123 -12.74 20.01 5.98
CA SER A 123 -13.68 20.79 5.16
C SER A 123 -13.15 21.35 3.81
N PRO A 124 -12.68 20.51 2.87
CA PRO A 124 -12.54 20.96 1.49
C PRO A 124 -13.92 21.29 0.90
N THR A 125 -14.02 22.32 0.07
CA THR A 125 -15.24 22.55 -0.73
C THR A 125 -15.53 21.31 -1.58
N GLN A 126 -16.81 20.98 -1.84
CA GLN A 126 -17.17 19.83 -2.67
C GLN A 126 -16.46 19.84 -4.04
N HIS A 127 -16.31 21.01 -4.66
CA HIS A 127 -15.58 21.17 -5.92
C HIS A 127 -14.09 20.81 -5.79
N SER A 128 -13.37 21.44 -4.85
CA SER A 128 -11.96 21.13 -4.59
C SER A 128 -11.74 19.66 -4.26
N TRP A 129 -12.61 19.06 -3.44
CA TRP A 129 -12.56 17.64 -3.13
C TRP A 129 -12.66 16.77 -4.38
N SER A 130 -13.64 17.03 -5.25
CA SER A 130 -13.78 16.31 -6.52
C SER A 130 -12.54 16.43 -7.40
N CYS A 131 -11.95 17.62 -7.48
CA CYS A 131 -10.72 17.87 -8.23
C CYS A 131 -9.54 17.05 -7.67
N PHE A 132 -9.37 17.00 -6.34
CA PHE A 132 -8.33 16.21 -5.70
C PHE A 132 -8.53 14.71 -5.94
N CYS A 133 -9.76 14.21 -5.81
CA CYS A 133 -10.04 12.79 -6.04
C CYS A 133 -9.72 12.38 -7.49
N LYS A 134 -10.19 13.16 -8.48
CA LYS A 134 -9.91 12.91 -9.89
C LYS A 134 -8.42 12.98 -10.21
N ALA A 135 -7.69 13.92 -9.61
CA ALA A 135 -6.25 14.03 -9.82
C ALA A 135 -5.51 12.84 -9.22
N ALA A 136 -5.84 12.44 -7.99
CA ALA A 136 -5.25 11.28 -7.32
C ALA A 136 -5.52 9.97 -8.09
N GLU A 137 -6.74 9.78 -8.59
CA GLU A 137 -7.11 8.66 -9.45
C GLU A 137 -6.30 8.64 -10.75
N LYS A 138 -6.32 9.73 -11.52
CA LYS A 138 -5.56 9.83 -12.79
C LYS A 138 -4.07 9.60 -12.57
N ILE A 139 -3.50 10.15 -11.49
CA ILE A 139 -2.09 9.92 -11.15
C ILE A 139 -1.85 8.44 -10.85
N PHE A 140 -2.70 7.79 -10.06
CA PHE A 140 -2.56 6.36 -9.75
C PHE A 140 -2.68 5.46 -10.99
N GLU A 141 -3.57 5.80 -11.92
CA GLU A 141 -3.69 5.13 -13.22
C GLU A 141 -2.40 5.24 -14.05
N LEU A 142 -1.77 6.43 -14.04
CA LEU A 142 -0.52 6.70 -14.77
C LEU A 142 0.71 6.08 -14.12
N LEU A 143 0.67 5.73 -12.82
CA LEU A 143 1.78 5.05 -12.17
C LEU A 143 2.01 3.65 -12.79
N PRO A 144 3.28 3.25 -13.02
CA PRO A 144 3.60 1.93 -13.58
C PRO A 144 2.99 0.77 -12.78
N ASP A 145 2.58 -0.29 -13.46
CA ASP A 145 2.04 -1.48 -12.80
C ASP A 145 3.13 -2.31 -12.10
N GLU A 146 4.35 -2.28 -12.63
CA GLU A 146 5.55 -2.85 -12.00
C GLU A 146 6.21 -1.82 -11.09
N ILE A 147 6.42 -2.16 -9.82
CA ILE A 147 6.98 -1.22 -8.85
C ILE A 147 8.50 -1.35 -8.81
N TRP A 148 9.17 -0.24 -9.10
CA TRP A 148 10.62 -0.13 -8.90
C TRP A 148 10.93 0.45 -7.53
N GLN A 149 12.09 0.09 -6.99
CA GLN A 149 12.48 0.45 -5.63
C GLN A 149 12.57 1.97 -5.41
N ASP A 150 13.03 2.72 -6.42
CA ASP A 150 13.12 4.18 -6.39
C ASP A 150 11.73 4.86 -6.40
N ASP A 151 10.70 4.14 -6.85
CA ASP A 151 9.35 4.67 -7.05
C ASP A 151 8.41 4.36 -5.87
N ILE A 152 8.83 3.51 -4.91
CA ILE A 152 8.05 3.10 -3.72
C ILE A 152 7.40 4.30 -3.02
N LYS A 153 8.14 5.41 -2.89
CA LYS A 153 7.64 6.63 -2.24
C LYS A 153 6.41 7.22 -2.95
N MET A 154 6.34 7.15 -4.28
CA MET A 154 5.16 7.60 -5.04
C MET A 154 3.94 6.76 -4.71
N TYR A 155 4.06 5.44 -4.68
CA TYR A 155 2.94 4.56 -4.34
C TYR A 155 2.46 4.74 -2.90
N ILE A 156 3.38 4.98 -1.94
CA ILE A 156 2.99 5.31 -0.56
C ILE A 156 2.19 6.62 -0.51
N LEU A 157 2.63 7.66 -1.21
CA LEU A 157 1.91 8.94 -1.23
C LEU A 157 0.59 8.85 -2.00
N ALA A 158 0.52 8.06 -3.07
CA ALA A 158 -0.73 7.75 -3.76
C ALA A 158 -1.71 7.02 -2.83
N ALA A 159 -1.24 5.99 -2.10
CA ALA A 159 -2.05 5.28 -1.13
C ALA A 159 -2.57 6.20 -0.01
N LYS A 160 -1.79 7.20 0.42
CA LYS A 160 -2.23 8.26 1.34
C LYS A 160 -3.31 9.17 0.76
N CYS A 161 -3.30 9.44 -0.53
CA CYS A 161 -4.39 10.20 -1.16
C CYS A 161 -5.66 9.35 -1.21
N LEU A 162 -5.53 8.09 -1.64
CA LEU A 162 -6.65 7.16 -1.73
C LEU A 162 -7.26 6.85 -0.36
N SER A 163 -6.48 6.81 0.72
CA SER A 163 -7.00 6.50 2.07
C SER A 163 -8.05 7.52 2.57
N GLU A 164 -8.02 8.75 2.06
CA GLU A 164 -8.96 9.80 2.43
C GLU A 164 -10.30 9.68 1.66
N MET A 165 -10.36 8.88 0.59
CA MET A 165 -11.58 8.67 -0.21
C MET A 165 -12.58 7.74 0.50
N VAL A 166 -13.81 7.70 -0.01
CA VAL A 166 -14.84 6.74 0.46
C VAL A 166 -14.56 5.33 -0.07
N ASP A 167 -14.97 4.30 0.67
CA ASP A 167 -14.65 2.89 0.38
C ASP A 167 -14.96 2.48 -1.07
N ILE A 168 -16.13 2.91 -1.57
CA ILE A 168 -16.59 2.61 -2.92
C ILE A 168 -15.63 3.16 -3.99
N GLU A 169 -15.08 4.35 -3.79
CA GLU A 169 -14.12 4.96 -4.70
C GLU A 169 -12.78 4.23 -4.65
N ILE A 170 -12.28 3.93 -3.44
CA ILE A 170 -11.02 3.20 -3.27
C ILE A 170 -11.12 1.81 -3.92
N GLU A 171 -12.24 1.10 -3.72
CA GLU A 171 -12.47 -0.23 -4.31
C GLU A 171 -12.50 -0.19 -5.83
N ARG A 172 -13.17 0.81 -6.42
CA ARG A 172 -13.21 0.99 -7.87
C ARG A 172 -11.82 1.27 -8.45
N ILE A 173 -11.06 2.16 -7.81
CA ILE A 173 -9.72 2.57 -8.27
C ILE A 173 -8.71 1.42 -8.07
N THR A 174 -8.83 0.67 -6.98
CA THR A 174 -7.94 -0.45 -6.63
C THR A 174 -8.52 -1.81 -7.04
N ALA A 175 -9.31 -1.85 -8.11
CA ALA A 175 -9.83 -3.09 -8.67
C ALA A 175 -8.68 -3.98 -9.16
N VAL A 176 -8.64 -5.23 -8.68
CA VAL A 176 -7.54 -6.16 -8.98
C VAL A 176 -7.73 -6.78 -10.35
N SER A 177 -6.68 -6.77 -11.16
CA SER A 177 -6.56 -7.48 -12.42
C SER A 177 -5.18 -8.13 -12.52
N LYS A 178 -4.97 -8.99 -13.52
CA LYS A 178 -3.65 -9.60 -13.76
C LYS A 178 -2.57 -8.58 -14.14
N ASN A 179 -2.96 -7.45 -14.75
CA ASN A 179 -2.02 -6.47 -15.29
C ASN A 179 -1.53 -5.48 -14.23
N ASN A 180 -2.37 -5.16 -13.23
CA ASN A 180 -2.07 -4.17 -12.19
C ASN A 180 -1.82 -4.79 -10.81
N LEU A 181 -1.60 -6.10 -10.75
CA LEU A 181 -1.58 -6.88 -9.51
C LEU A 181 -0.57 -6.37 -8.49
N GLU A 182 0.69 -6.14 -8.90
CA GLU A 182 1.74 -5.63 -8.00
C GLU A 182 1.40 -4.23 -7.47
N LYS A 183 1.06 -3.30 -8.36
CA LYS A 183 0.62 -1.93 -8.03
C LYS A 183 -0.52 -1.90 -7.01
N VAL A 184 -1.60 -2.65 -7.29
CA VAL A 184 -2.79 -2.68 -6.45
C VAL A 184 -2.52 -3.38 -5.13
N ALA A 185 -1.82 -4.53 -5.16
CA ALA A 185 -1.46 -5.25 -3.94
C ALA A 185 -0.65 -4.35 -3.00
N PHE A 186 0.33 -3.62 -3.52
CA PHE A 186 1.16 -2.71 -2.73
C PHE A 186 0.34 -1.62 -2.03
N VAL A 187 -0.53 -0.92 -2.77
CA VAL A 187 -1.41 0.09 -2.18
C VAL A 187 -2.33 -0.51 -1.13
N ARG A 188 -2.82 -1.73 -1.34
CA ARG A 188 -3.63 -2.44 -0.35
C ARG A 188 -2.85 -2.85 0.89
N VAL A 189 -1.54 -3.15 0.78
CA VAL A 189 -0.70 -3.33 1.97
C VAL A 189 -0.74 -2.07 2.84
N TYR A 190 -0.58 -0.90 2.24
CA TYR A 190 -0.67 0.36 2.97
C TYR A 190 -2.06 0.53 3.61
N LEU A 191 -3.15 0.38 2.85
CA LEU A 191 -4.51 0.57 3.36
C LEU A 191 -4.88 -0.40 4.50
N VAL A 192 -4.45 -1.66 4.42
CA VAL A 192 -4.64 -2.65 5.48
C VAL A 192 -3.75 -2.34 6.69
N SER A 193 -2.50 -1.91 6.47
CA SER A 193 -1.58 -1.55 7.56
C SER A 193 -2.10 -0.40 8.43
N GLN A 194 -2.85 0.54 7.82
CA GLN A 194 -3.49 1.66 8.51
C GLN A 194 -4.89 1.33 9.06
N GLY A 195 -5.34 0.08 8.92
CA GLY A 195 -6.69 -0.32 9.31
C GLY A 195 -7.82 0.27 8.47
N ARG A 196 -7.51 0.93 7.35
CA ARG A 196 -8.51 1.52 6.44
C ARG A 196 -9.30 0.44 5.72
N PHE A 197 -8.65 -0.67 5.37
CA PHE A 197 -9.25 -1.85 4.77
C PHE A 197 -9.23 -3.05 5.72
N PRO A 198 -10.29 -3.88 5.74
CA PRO A 198 -10.28 -5.16 6.43
C PRO A 198 -9.45 -6.21 5.67
N LEU A 199 -9.00 -7.25 6.38
CA LEU A 199 -8.23 -8.37 5.82
C LEU A 199 -8.95 -9.09 4.68
N LEU A 200 -10.29 -9.05 4.66
CA LEU A 200 -11.10 -9.61 3.59
C LEU A 200 -10.73 -9.06 2.20
N ARG A 201 -10.20 -7.82 2.13
CA ARG A 201 -9.70 -7.19 0.90
C ARG A 201 -8.44 -7.83 0.33
N TRP A 202 -7.94 -8.91 0.93
CA TRP A 202 -6.91 -9.75 0.32
C TRP A 202 -7.48 -10.87 -0.55
N ASN A 203 -8.76 -11.23 -0.42
CA ASN A 203 -9.31 -12.41 -1.09
C ASN A 203 -9.29 -12.32 -2.61
N ASP A 204 -9.60 -11.15 -3.18
CA ASP A 204 -9.52 -10.87 -4.61
C ASP A 204 -8.07 -10.82 -5.12
N VAL A 205 -7.15 -10.24 -4.34
CA VAL A 205 -5.71 -10.28 -4.63
C VAL A 205 -5.21 -11.72 -4.67
N ILE A 206 -5.54 -12.54 -3.67
CA ILE A 206 -5.17 -13.96 -3.59
C ILE A 206 -5.75 -14.73 -4.77
N SER A 207 -7.03 -14.51 -5.08
CA SER A 207 -7.73 -15.17 -6.20
C SER A 207 -7.05 -14.89 -7.54
N VAL A 208 -6.71 -13.62 -7.81
CA VAL A 208 -6.02 -13.24 -9.07
C VAL A 208 -4.57 -13.71 -9.08
N ALA A 209 -3.84 -13.56 -7.96
CA ALA A 209 -2.43 -13.91 -7.85
C ALA A 209 -2.16 -15.41 -8.03
N ALA A 210 -3.12 -16.26 -7.65
CA ALA A 210 -2.98 -17.70 -7.81
C ALA A 210 -2.70 -18.11 -9.26
N GLY A 211 -3.20 -17.33 -10.24
CA GLY A 211 -3.05 -17.58 -11.68
C GLY A 211 -1.98 -16.74 -12.36
N CYS A 212 -1.12 -16.08 -11.58
CA CYS A 212 -0.05 -15.19 -12.06
C CYS A 212 1.32 -15.78 -11.75
N GLN A 213 2.38 -15.24 -12.39
CA GLN A 213 3.75 -15.70 -12.16
C GLN A 213 4.39 -15.04 -10.92
N GLN A 214 3.90 -13.86 -10.52
CA GLN A 214 4.44 -13.03 -9.45
C GLN A 214 4.06 -13.49 -8.03
N LYS A 215 3.81 -14.80 -7.82
CA LYS A 215 3.30 -15.35 -6.55
C LYS A 215 4.19 -15.02 -5.36
N GLU A 216 5.51 -15.15 -5.52
CA GLU A 216 6.47 -14.87 -4.44
C GLU A 216 6.40 -13.41 -4.00
N THR A 217 6.38 -12.47 -4.95
CA THR A 217 6.24 -11.02 -4.67
C THR A 217 4.94 -10.72 -3.93
N ILE A 218 3.83 -11.34 -4.32
CA ILE A 218 2.54 -11.15 -3.64
C ILE A 218 2.55 -11.77 -2.24
N VAL A 219 3.13 -12.96 -2.06
CA VAL A 219 3.28 -13.56 -0.72
C VAL A 219 4.15 -12.68 0.17
N TRP A 220 5.23 -12.10 -0.36
CA TRP A 220 6.07 -11.14 0.37
C TRP A 220 5.26 -9.91 0.81
N MET A 221 4.48 -9.30 -0.09
CA MET A 221 3.61 -8.16 0.25
C MET A 221 2.57 -8.52 1.32
N LEU A 222 1.95 -9.69 1.20
CA LEU A 222 1.00 -10.21 2.18
C LEU A 222 1.66 -10.46 3.54
N LEU A 223 2.87 -11.02 3.57
CA LEU A 223 3.65 -11.25 4.79
C LEU A 223 3.89 -9.92 5.53
N HIS A 224 4.30 -8.87 4.82
CA HIS A 224 4.40 -7.52 5.39
C HIS A 224 3.04 -7.01 5.89
N SER A 225 1.97 -7.15 5.10
CA SER A 225 0.62 -6.72 5.52
C SER A 225 0.17 -7.40 6.80
N PHE A 226 0.33 -8.71 6.91
CA PHE A 226 -0.04 -9.48 8.10
C PHE A 226 0.79 -9.08 9.31
N TYR A 227 2.09 -8.82 9.11
CA TYR A 227 2.95 -8.34 10.17
C TYR A 227 2.51 -6.95 10.66
N HIS A 228 2.25 -6.00 9.76
CA HIS A 228 1.72 -4.68 10.11
C HIS A 228 0.38 -4.77 10.84
N ALA A 229 -0.54 -5.62 10.38
CA ALA A 229 -1.83 -5.87 11.03
C ALA A 229 -1.69 -6.43 12.46
N ARG A 230 -0.54 -7.02 12.81
CA ARG A 230 -0.23 -7.44 14.18
C ARG A 230 0.26 -6.29 15.05
N ILE A 231 1.22 -5.52 14.56
CA ILE A 231 1.91 -4.48 15.35
C ILE A 231 1.04 -3.24 15.53
N LEU A 232 0.20 -2.92 14.54
CA LEU A 232 -0.75 -1.82 14.55
C LEU A 232 -2.16 -2.41 14.57
N SER A 233 -2.71 -2.55 15.78
CA SER A 233 -4.07 -3.08 15.96
C SER A 233 -5.09 -1.98 15.69
N HIS A 234 -5.77 -2.07 14.56
CA HIS A 234 -6.92 -1.25 14.22
C HIS A 234 -8.22 -2.06 14.35
N GLU A 235 -9.37 -1.41 14.32
CA GLU A 235 -10.68 -2.07 14.38
C GLU A 235 -10.82 -3.19 13.32
N ASN A 236 -10.31 -2.93 12.11
CA ASN A 236 -10.36 -3.85 10.97
C ASN A 236 -9.26 -4.94 10.96
N THR A 237 -8.25 -4.82 11.81
CA THR A 237 -7.08 -5.73 11.87
C THR A 237 -6.83 -6.31 13.27
N ALA A 238 -7.76 -6.08 14.20
CA ALA A 238 -7.70 -6.57 15.58
C ALA A 238 -7.53 -8.10 15.62
N VAL A 239 -7.04 -8.62 16.76
CA VAL A 239 -6.74 -10.05 16.90
C VAL A 239 -7.93 -10.97 16.57
N LEU A 240 -9.15 -10.56 16.92
CA LEU A 240 -10.36 -11.31 16.57
C LEU A 240 -10.63 -11.32 15.06
N LYS A 241 -10.42 -10.19 14.36
CA LYS A 241 -10.56 -10.10 12.91
C LYS A 241 -9.51 -10.93 12.16
N ARG A 242 -8.27 -10.96 12.67
CA ARG A 242 -7.22 -11.86 12.17
C ARG A 242 -7.60 -13.33 12.34
N MET A 243 -8.15 -13.69 13.50
CA MET A 243 -8.59 -15.05 13.79
C MET A 243 -9.78 -15.47 12.91
N GLU A 244 -10.82 -14.63 12.82
CA GLU A 244 -11.98 -14.85 11.95
C GLU A 244 -11.54 -15.11 10.50
N TRP A 245 -10.72 -14.21 9.95
CA TRP A 245 -10.24 -14.33 8.57
C TRP A 245 -9.39 -15.59 8.34
N LEU A 246 -8.50 -15.97 9.27
CA LEU A 246 -7.67 -17.18 9.12
C LEU A 246 -8.50 -18.46 9.15
N LEU A 247 -9.50 -18.53 10.02
CA LEU A 247 -10.39 -19.69 10.11
C LEU A 247 -11.23 -19.84 8.84
N GLU A 248 -11.74 -18.74 8.29
CA GLU A 248 -12.42 -18.73 6.98
C GLU A 248 -11.47 -19.17 5.87
N PHE A 249 -10.24 -18.65 5.88
CA PHE A 249 -9.21 -18.98 4.90
C PHE A 249 -8.82 -20.46 4.95
N MET A 250 -8.66 -21.05 6.15
CA MET A 250 -8.46 -22.49 6.33
C MET A 250 -9.63 -23.29 5.73
N GLY A 251 -10.87 -22.85 5.96
CA GLY A 251 -12.05 -23.44 5.35
C GLY A 251 -12.01 -23.39 3.82
N TYR A 252 -11.55 -22.27 3.25
CA TYR A 252 -11.37 -22.12 1.81
C TYR A 252 -10.28 -23.06 1.24
N ILE A 253 -9.11 -23.15 1.88
CA ILE A 253 -8.06 -24.11 1.50
C ILE A 253 -8.61 -25.52 1.45
N LYS A 254 -9.38 -25.91 2.47
CA LYS A 254 -10.03 -27.23 2.52
C LYS A 254 -10.97 -27.43 1.33
N LYS A 255 -11.82 -26.45 1.00
CA LYS A 255 -12.72 -26.54 -0.16
C LYS A 255 -11.97 -26.72 -1.48
N VAL A 256 -10.85 -26.00 -1.67
CA VAL A 256 -10.00 -26.12 -2.85
C VAL A 256 -9.31 -27.49 -2.90
N SER A 257 -8.81 -27.99 -1.76
CA SER A 257 -8.19 -29.33 -1.68
C SER A 257 -9.17 -30.46 -2.00
N LEU A 258 -10.47 -30.24 -1.78
CA LEU A 258 -11.55 -31.18 -2.07
C LEU A 258 -12.14 -30.99 -3.48
N ASN A 259 -11.59 -30.10 -4.31
CA ASN A 259 -12.15 -29.70 -5.61
C ASN A 259 -13.60 -29.19 -5.57
N THR A 260 -14.07 -28.77 -4.40
CA THR A 260 -15.41 -28.17 -4.23
C THR A 260 -15.42 -26.67 -4.50
N ALA A 261 -14.24 -26.05 -4.57
CA ALA A 261 -14.02 -24.71 -5.06
C ALA A 261 -12.81 -24.74 -6.00
N SER A 262 -12.90 -24.05 -7.14
CA SER A 262 -11.82 -23.98 -8.12
C SER A 262 -11.30 -22.55 -8.26
N MET A 263 -9.99 -22.39 -8.37
CA MET A 263 -9.39 -21.15 -8.85
C MET A 263 -9.23 -21.21 -10.37
N GLN A 264 -9.47 -20.08 -11.04
CA GLN A 264 -9.42 -20.04 -12.50
C GLN A 264 -7.99 -20.30 -13.01
N ASN A 265 -7.87 -21.21 -13.98
CA ASN A 265 -6.66 -21.45 -14.78
C ASN A 265 -5.44 -22.01 -14.03
N ILE A 266 -5.64 -22.75 -12.93
CA ILE A 266 -4.54 -23.34 -12.13
C ILE A 266 -4.92 -24.76 -11.75
N SER A 267 -3.94 -25.66 -11.68
CA SER A 267 -4.16 -27.01 -11.15
C SER A 267 -4.54 -26.93 -9.65
N PRO A 268 -5.45 -27.80 -9.15
CA PRO A 268 -5.79 -27.81 -7.73
C PRO A 268 -4.57 -27.95 -6.81
N GLN A 269 -3.57 -28.75 -7.22
CA GLN A 269 -2.34 -28.95 -6.46
C GLN A 269 -1.50 -27.67 -6.33
N GLU A 270 -1.34 -26.93 -7.42
CA GLU A 270 -0.61 -25.66 -7.41
C GLU A 270 -1.37 -24.59 -6.63
N ALA A 271 -2.71 -24.56 -6.76
CA ALA A 271 -3.56 -23.66 -5.99
C ALA A 271 -3.43 -23.90 -4.48
N VAL A 272 -3.54 -25.16 -4.03
CA VAL A 272 -3.36 -25.51 -2.60
C VAL A 272 -1.96 -25.15 -2.12
N SER A 273 -0.91 -25.41 -2.92
CA SER A 273 0.47 -25.07 -2.56
C SER A 273 0.64 -23.55 -2.35
N PHE A 274 0.08 -22.74 -3.24
CA PHE A 274 0.08 -21.28 -3.11
C PHE A 274 -0.70 -20.80 -1.88
N LEU A 275 -1.88 -21.38 -1.62
CA LEU A 275 -2.65 -21.01 -0.44
C LEU A 275 -1.95 -21.38 0.88
N LEU A 276 -1.19 -22.48 0.89
CA LEU A 276 -0.37 -22.85 2.04
C LEU A 276 0.76 -21.85 2.29
N TRP A 277 1.35 -21.22 1.26
CA TRP A 277 2.30 -20.10 1.46
C TRP A 277 1.64 -18.94 2.20
N ILE A 278 0.43 -18.56 1.80
CA ILE A 278 -0.30 -17.47 2.45
C ILE A 278 -0.63 -17.84 3.90
N PHE A 279 -1.09 -19.07 4.15
CA PHE A 279 -1.33 -19.58 5.50
C PHE A 279 -0.07 -19.50 6.36
N ALA A 280 1.07 -19.96 5.83
CA ALA A 280 2.35 -19.89 6.53
C ALA A 280 2.76 -18.45 6.82
N ALA A 281 2.63 -17.54 5.85
CA ALA A 281 2.91 -16.12 6.05
C ALA A 281 2.07 -15.51 7.18
N CYS A 282 0.78 -15.86 7.28
CA CYS A 282 -0.10 -15.41 8.36
C CYS A 282 0.39 -15.91 9.72
N VAL A 283 0.64 -17.21 9.82
CA VAL A 283 1.05 -17.86 11.07
C VAL A 283 2.39 -17.31 11.53
N VAL A 284 3.38 -17.20 10.65
CA VAL A 284 4.70 -16.63 10.96
C VAL A 284 4.58 -15.16 11.39
N ALA A 285 3.80 -14.35 10.67
CA ALA A 285 3.60 -12.94 10.99
C ALA A 285 2.88 -12.71 12.33
N TRP A 286 1.96 -13.60 12.72
CA TRP A 286 1.12 -13.42 13.89
C TRP A 286 1.60 -14.14 15.14
N ALA A 287 2.36 -15.23 14.97
CA ALA A 287 2.88 -16.03 16.05
C ALA A 287 3.79 -15.22 16.96
N ASP A 288 4.74 -14.45 16.41
CA ASP A 288 5.68 -13.67 17.21
C ASP A 288 6.22 -12.43 16.49
N HIS A 289 6.84 -11.51 17.23
CA HIS A 289 7.48 -10.31 16.69
C HIS A 289 8.87 -10.60 16.12
N ALA A 290 9.64 -11.48 16.76
CA ALA A 290 11.06 -11.67 16.45
C ALA A 290 11.29 -12.29 15.08
N LEU A 291 10.48 -13.29 14.69
CA LEU A 291 10.65 -14.00 13.43
C LEU A 291 10.46 -13.11 12.19
N PRO A 292 9.38 -12.32 12.06
CA PRO A 292 9.27 -11.35 10.97
C PRO A 292 10.47 -10.40 10.88
N MET A 293 10.99 -9.90 12.01
CA MET A 293 12.17 -9.04 12.01
C MET A 293 13.43 -9.76 11.53
N LEU A 294 13.62 -11.03 11.93
CA LEU A 294 14.74 -11.86 11.45
C LEU A 294 14.64 -12.14 9.94
N LEU A 295 13.43 -12.16 9.39
CA LEU A 295 13.17 -12.23 7.95
C LEU A 295 13.34 -10.87 7.24
N GLY A 296 13.77 -9.83 7.95
CA GLY A 296 14.01 -8.49 7.38
C GLY A 296 12.74 -7.64 7.22
N LEU A 297 11.63 -7.99 7.88
CA LEU A 297 10.43 -7.15 7.87
C LEU A 297 10.60 -5.94 8.80
N SER A 298 10.15 -4.78 8.32
CA SER A 298 10.12 -3.55 9.12
C SER A 298 8.74 -3.29 9.70
N ALA A 299 8.71 -2.65 10.87
CA ALA A 299 7.47 -2.15 11.47
C ALA A 299 6.90 -0.92 10.73
N ASP A 300 7.73 -0.21 9.97
CA ASP A 300 7.36 1.00 9.24
C ASP A 300 7.40 0.78 7.73
N CYS A 301 6.29 1.08 7.02
CA CYS A 301 6.26 0.99 5.55
C CYS A 301 7.23 1.97 4.86
N SER A 302 7.66 3.03 5.55
CA SER A 302 8.68 3.97 5.05
C SER A 302 10.07 3.34 4.99
N ALA A 303 10.34 2.31 5.78
CA ALA A 303 11.61 1.58 5.77
C ALA A 303 11.80 0.69 4.52
N TRP A 304 10.78 0.61 3.65
CA TRP A 304 10.92 0.00 2.34
C TRP A 304 11.71 0.88 1.35
N GLN A 305 12.02 2.13 1.74
CA GLN A 305 12.98 2.97 1.02
C GLN A 305 14.39 2.46 1.32
N CYS A 306 15.08 1.97 0.30
CA CYS A 306 16.37 1.33 0.46
C CYS A 306 17.52 2.32 0.44
N GLU A 307 18.53 2.08 1.29
CA GLU A 307 19.81 2.76 1.22
C GLU A 307 20.58 2.38 -0.06
N THR A 308 21.47 3.28 -0.48
CA THR A 308 22.12 3.37 -1.80
C THR A 308 22.87 2.11 -2.25
N ILE A 309 23.25 1.22 -1.33
CA ILE A 309 24.12 0.05 -1.59
C ILE A 309 23.34 -1.13 -2.21
N ASP A 310 22.04 -1.26 -1.91
CA ASP A 310 21.18 -2.36 -2.37
C ASP A 310 20.60 -2.15 -3.79
N ARG A 311 20.73 -0.93 -4.34
CA ARG A 311 20.16 -0.53 -5.64
C ARG A 311 20.77 -1.29 -6.84
N VAL A 312 21.91 -1.93 -6.63
CA VAL A 312 22.66 -2.65 -7.69
C VAL A 312 22.08 -4.06 -7.94
N PHE A 313 21.43 -4.68 -6.94
CA PHE A 313 21.17 -6.13 -6.96
C PHE A 313 19.72 -6.54 -7.26
N ALA A 314 18.73 -5.66 -7.08
CA ALA A 314 17.37 -5.89 -7.56
C ALA A 314 16.61 -4.57 -7.76
N ARG A 315 16.16 -4.29 -8.99
CA ARG A 315 15.40 -3.07 -9.28
C ARG A 315 13.91 -3.17 -8.93
N GLY A 316 13.36 -4.39 -8.88
CA GLY A 316 11.93 -4.63 -8.66
C GLY A 316 11.59 -4.96 -7.22
N LEU A 317 10.39 -4.58 -6.80
CA LEU A 317 9.85 -4.81 -5.47
C LEU A 317 9.77 -6.31 -5.12
N GLY A 318 10.22 -6.70 -3.92
CA GLY A 318 10.18 -8.08 -3.44
C GLY A 318 11.11 -9.04 -4.20
N LYS A 319 12.04 -8.53 -5.00
CA LYS A 319 12.98 -9.33 -5.81
C LYS A 319 14.41 -9.30 -5.27
N ARG A 320 14.65 -8.69 -4.10
CA ARG A 320 15.98 -8.77 -3.45
C ARG A 320 16.20 -10.20 -2.95
N PRO A 321 17.46 -10.69 -2.92
CA PRO A 321 17.76 -12.03 -2.40
C PRO A 321 17.19 -12.26 -1.00
N VAL A 322 17.23 -11.24 -0.13
CA VAL A 322 16.67 -11.28 1.23
C VAL A 322 15.14 -11.40 1.20
N ASP A 323 14.47 -10.68 0.30
CA ASP A 323 13.00 -10.72 0.18
C ASP A 323 12.53 -12.11 -0.30
N THR A 324 13.21 -12.67 -1.31
CA THR A 324 12.94 -14.03 -1.81
C THR A 324 13.23 -15.09 -0.75
N LEU A 325 14.32 -14.93 0.01
CA LEU A 325 14.64 -15.82 1.12
C LEU A 325 13.55 -15.76 2.19
N ALA A 326 13.08 -14.56 2.54
CA ALA A 326 12.03 -14.38 3.54
C ALA A 326 10.77 -15.18 3.21
N VAL A 327 10.33 -15.15 1.95
CA VAL A 327 9.19 -15.94 1.46
C VAL A 327 9.46 -17.44 1.53
N LYS A 328 10.67 -17.90 1.22
CA LYS A 328 11.00 -19.33 1.25
C LYS A 328 11.08 -19.87 2.68
N GLU A 329 11.60 -19.07 3.62
CA GLU A 329 11.77 -19.47 5.02
C GLU A 329 10.45 -19.53 5.81
N ILE A 330 9.34 -18.96 5.31
CA ILE A 330 8.05 -19.05 6.03
C ILE A 330 7.62 -20.50 6.27
N PHE A 331 7.96 -21.41 5.36
CA PHE A 331 7.67 -22.84 5.51
C PHE A 331 8.56 -23.51 6.55
N THR A 332 9.85 -23.20 6.58
CA THR A 332 10.76 -23.68 7.62
C THR A 332 10.29 -23.27 9.01
N LEU A 333 9.75 -22.04 9.12
CA LEU A 333 9.31 -21.45 10.39
C LEU A 333 7.90 -21.87 10.82
N LEU A 334 7.05 -22.30 9.88
CA LEU A 334 5.64 -22.60 10.14
C LEU A 334 5.41 -23.54 11.33
N PRO A 335 6.10 -24.71 11.48
CA PRO A 335 5.81 -25.61 12.59
C PRO A 335 5.99 -24.96 13.97
N GLY A 336 7.10 -24.25 14.17
CA GLY A 336 7.39 -23.55 15.42
C GLY A 336 6.47 -22.35 15.64
N SER A 337 6.23 -21.55 14.59
CA SER A 337 5.31 -20.42 14.65
C SER A 337 3.88 -20.86 14.98
N LEU A 338 3.40 -21.95 14.40
CA LEU A 338 2.07 -22.48 14.66
C LEU A 338 1.91 -22.90 16.12
N GLN A 339 2.91 -23.59 16.67
CA GLN A 339 2.95 -23.96 18.09
C GLN A 339 2.86 -22.70 18.97
N ILE A 340 3.65 -21.67 18.68
CA ILE A 340 3.65 -20.42 19.44
C ILE A 340 2.29 -19.72 19.34
N LEU A 341 1.73 -19.60 18.13
CA LEU A 341 0.44 -18.93 17.90
C LEU A 341 -0.66 -19.56 18.76
N LEU A 342 -0.76 -20.89 18.74
CA LEU A 342 -1.81 -21.65 19.44
C LEU A 342 -1.62 -21.69 20.98
N THR A 343 -0.54 -21.13 21.51
CA THR A 343 -0.40 -20.93 22.96
C THR A 343 -0.97 -19.60 23.45
N LYS A 344 -1.32 -18.69 22.54
CA LYS A 344 -1.75 -17.31 22.84
C LYS A 344 -3.27 -17.19 22.78
N GLU A 345 -3.85 -16.37 23.65
CA GLU A 345 -5.27 -16.01 23.51
C GLU A 345 -5.46 -15.00 22.36
N PRO A 346 -6.56 -15.08 21.58
CA PRO A 346 -7.66 -16.05 21.64
C PRO A 346 -7.42 -17.33 20.80
N TRP A 347 -6.23 -17.50 20.22
CA TRP A 347 -5.91 -18.61 19.31
C TRP A 347 -5.93 -19.97 20.00
N LYS A 348 -5.58 -20.01 21.28
CA LYS A 348 -5.54 -21.23 22.08
C LYS A 348 -6.86 -22.00 22.05
N GLU A 349 -7.99 -21.31 22.14
CA GLU A 349 -9.33 -21.92 22.06
C GLU A 349 -9.61 -22.58 20.70
N GLN A 350 -8.91 -22.16 19.64
CA GLN A 350 -9.07 -22.69 18.29
C GLN A 350 -8.17 -23.89 18.01
N THR A 351 -7.27 -24.27 18.92
CA THR A 351 -6.32 -25.38 18.77
C THR A 351 -6.95 -26.68 18.21
N PRO A 352 -8.12 -27.16 18.70
CA PRO A 352 -8.75 -28.34 18.13
C PRO A 352 -9.09 -28.20 16.64
N LYS A 353 -9.57 -27.03 16.21
CA LYS A 353 -9.92 -26.76 14.80
C LYS A 353 -8.69 -26.81 13.90
N PHE A 354 -7.55 -26.30 14.36
CA PHE A 354 -6.29 -26.38 13.62
C PHE A 354 -5.80 -27.82 13.46
N ILE A 355 -5.84 -28.61 14.54
CA ILE A 355 -5.46 -30.03 14.49
C ILE A 355 -6.37 -30.80 13.53
N ASP A 356 -7.69 -30.65 13.67
CA ASP A 356 -8.66 -31.34 12.82
C ASP A 356 -8.52 -30.95 11.35
N TRP A 357 -8.24 -29.66 11.09
CA TRP A 357 -7.99 -29.17 9.73
C TRP A 357 -6.71 -29.76 9.12
N LEU A 358 -5.60 -29.82 9.87
CA LEU A 358 -4.34 -30.43 9.41
C LEU A 358 -4.55 -31.90 9.04
N PHE A 359 -5.22 -32.67 9.91
CA PHE A 359 -5.58 -34.06 9.60
C PHE A 359 -6.44 -34.16 8.35
N SER A 360 -7.47 -33.31 8.25
CA SER A 360 -8.37 -33.30 7.10
C SER A 360 -7.65 -33.01 5.78
N LEU A 361 -6.59 -32.19 5.78
CA LEU A 361 -5.79 -31.96 4.58
C LEU A 361 -4.89 -33.15 4.25
N MET A 362 -4.27 -33.75 5.27
CA MET A 362 -3.42 -34.93 5.09
C MET A 362 -4.22 -36.16 4.60
N GLU A 363 -5.44 -36.38 5.11
CA GLU A 363 -6.29 -37.52 4.73
C GLU A 363 -6.72 -37.52 3.27
N ASN A 364 -6.91 -36.34 2.68
CA ASN A 364 -7.34 -36.17 1.29
C ASN A 364 -6.16 -35.96 0.31
N ALA A 365 -4.92 -36.13 0.80
CA ALA A 365 -3.70 -35.62 0.16
C ALA A 365 -3.14 -36.41 -1.01
N ASN A 366 -3.62 -37.64 -1.26
CA ASN A 366 -2.88 -38.60 -2.10
C ASN A 366 -2.66 -38.14 -3.55
N GLU A 367 -3.49 -37.22 -4.07
CA GLU A 367 -3.30 -36.62 -5.41
C GLU A 367 -3.16 -35.07 -5.39
N MET A 368 -3.58 -34.39 -4.32
CA MET A 368 -3.74 -32.92 -4.32
C MET A 368 -2.63 -32.14 -3.60
N LEU A 369 -1.78 -32.80 -2.81
CA LEU A 369 -0.64 -32.15 -2.13
C LEU A 369 0.68 -32.59 -2.75
N THR A 370 1.60 -31.65 -2.90
CA THR A 370 3.00 -31.98 -3.21
C THR A 370 3.64 -32.71 -2.03
N GLN A 371 4.69 -33.50 -2.29
CA GLN A 371 5.41 -34.21 -1.23
C GLN A 371 5.94 -33.26 -0.16
N SER A 372 6.53 -32.12 -0.57
CA SER A 372 7.01 -31.07 0.34
C SER A 372 5.88 -30.48 1.20
N SER A 373 4.70 -30.25 0.62
CA SER A 373 3.56 -29.76 1.40
C SER A 373 3.09 -30.80 2.43
N ARG A 374 3.08 -32.09 2.10
CA ARG A 374 2.72 -33.16 3.06
C ARG A 374 3.71 -33.21 4.23
N GLU A 375 5.00 -33.19 3.94
CA GLU A 375 6.06 -33.19 4.96
C GLU A 375 5.95 -31.97 5.87
N LEU A 376 5.69 -30.79 5.29
CA LEU A 376 5.47 -29.56 6.05
C LEU A 376 4.25 -29.65 6.97
N LEU A 377 3.11 -30.14 6.47
CA LEU A 377 1.89 -30.30 7.29
C LEU A 377 2.12 -31.32 8.41
N LYS A 378 2.82 -32.42 8.12
CA LYS A 378 3.20 -33.42 9.13
C LYS A 378 4.12 -32.82 10.20
N ALA A 379 5.16 -32.08 9.80
CA ALA A 379 6.05 -31.40 10.73
C ALA A 379 5.28 -30.37 11.60
N SER A 380 4.37 -29.62 10.97
CA SER A 380 3.51 -28.65 11.66
C SER A 380 2.60 -29.32 12.68
N LEU A 381 1.99 -30.45 12.34
CA LEU A 381 1.16 -31.24 13.24
C LEU A 381 1.99 -31.79 14.42
N LEU A 382 3.18 -32.33 14.15
CA LEU A 382 4.06 -32.89 15.18
C LEU A 382 4.61 -31.81 16.13
N ALA A 383 4.79 -30.57 15.67
CA ALA A 383 5.18 -29.45 16.52
C ALA A 383 4.14 -29.15 17.62
N LEU A 384 2.87 -29.51 17.40
CA LEU A 384 1.79 -29.32 18.37
C LEU A 384 1.78 -30.35 19.51
N ARG A 385 2.72 -31.31 19.52
CA ARG A 385 2.80 -32.40 20.52
C ARG A 385 2.83 -31.95 21.98
N SER A 386 3.27 -30.72 22.25
CA SER A 386 3.32 -30.17 23.61
C SER A 386 1.96 -29.70 24.11
N LEU A 387 1.01 -29.41 23.20
CA LEU A 387 -0.30 -28.85 23.54
C LEU A 387 -1.22 -29.91 24.15
N PRO A 388 -2.03 -29.56 25.17
CA PRO A 388 -2.88 -30.53 25.87
C PRO A 388 -3.92 -31.18 24.96
N GLU A 389 -4.43 -30.45 23.98
CA GLU A 389 -5.39 -30.94 22.98
C GLU A 389 -4.79 -32.08 22.15
N PHE A 390 -3.50 -32.00 21.80
CA PHE A 390 -2.80 -33.02 21.03
C PHE A 390 -2.58 -34.31 21.83
N LYS A 391 -2.40 -34.20 23.15
CA LYS A 391 -2.13 -35.34 24.04
C LYS A 391 -3.34 -36.28 24.22
N LYS A 392 -4.51 -35.93 23.69
CA LYS A 392 -5.67 -36.84 23.67
C LYS A 392 -5.31 -38.10 22.88
N LYS A 393 -5.57 -39.28 23.46
CA LYS A 393 -5.17 -40.59 22.92
C LYS A 393 -5.52 -40.76 21.43
N ALA A 394 -6.72 -40.36 21.02
CA ALA A 394 -7.18 -40.47 19.64
C ALA A 394 -6.34 -39.62 18.65
N ILE A 395 -5.92 -38.43 19.06
CA ILE A 395 -5.16 -37.49 18.24
C ILE A 395 -3.70 -37.94 18.10
N TRP A 396 -3.02 -38.23 19.22
CA TRP A 396 -1.64 -38.72 19.20
C TRP A 396 -1.52 -39.99 18.36
N THR A 397 -2.40 -40.98 18.57
CA THR A 397 -2.30 -42.28 17.86
C THR A 397 -2.45 -42.09 16.35
N LYS A 398 -3.33 -41.18 15.93
CA LYS A 398 -3.53 -40.82 14.52
C LYS A 398 -2.31 -40.08 13.96
N ALA A 399 -1.75 -39.11 14.69
CA ALA A 399 -0.62 -38.31 14.22
C ALA A 399 0.67 -39.12 13.98
N TYR A 400 0.95 -40.12 14.84
CA TYR A 400 2.13 -40.98 14.72
C TYR A 400 1.91 -42.21 13.82
N GLY A 401 0.65 -42.52 13.47
CA GLY A 401 0.32 -43.58 12.51
C GLY A 401 0.47 -43.16 11.05
N TRP A 402 0.53 -41.85 10.79
CA TRP A 402 0.88 -41.22 9.51
C TRP A 402 2.38 -41.00 9.41
#